data_AF-A0A4D6HP80-F1
#
_entry.id   AF-A0A4D6HP80-F1
#
_cell.length_a   1.000
_cell.length_b   1.000
_cell.length_c   1.000
_cell.angle_alpha   90.00
_cell.angle_beta   90.00
_cell.angle_gamma   90.00
#
_symmetry.space_group_name_H-M   'P 1'
#
loop_
_entity.id
_entity.type
_entity.pdbx_description
1 polymer ?
#
loop_
_entity_poly.entity_id
_entity_poly.type
_entity_poly.pdbx_seq_one_letter_code
_entity_poly.pdbx_strand_id
1 'polypeptide(L)'
;MNRESTLRVVCLAGSSDSGKTTLVEQLVPKLAEYGRVATVKSIHHDIEIDTPGTDTHRHRTAGAETVVGITPELIFDISTHGKRDPPSAPDGDRLLESDDHELQALASTLARLERRGYAFVVVEGFTKAPLPTILVGDRDPAAVGGEIVGRGTDSLDELLETIRTLEPQTTLE
;
A
#
# COMPACT_ATOMS: atom_id res chain seq x y z
N MET A 1 -8.49 -23.29 8.28
CA MET A 1 -9.29 -22.58 9.31
C MET A 1 -9.43 -21.17 8.77
N ASN A 2 -10.57 -20.85 8.15
CA ASN A 2 -10.79 -19.57 7.47
C ASN A 2 -10.68 -18.46 8.50
N ARG A 3 -9.63 -17.65 8.38
CA ARG A 3 -9.48 -16.45 9.18
C ARG A 3 -10.17 -15.34 8.40
N GLU A 4 -11.25 -14.79 8.94
CA GLU A 4 -11.84 -13.58 8.35
C GLU A 4 -10.74 -12.52 8.25
N SER A 5 -10.59 -11.93 7.05
CA SER A 5 -9.67 -10.82 6.86
C SER A 5 -10.03 -9.70 7.82
N THR A 6 -9.02 -9.10 8.42
CA THR A 6 -9.17 -7.88 9.23
C THR A 6 -8.50 -6.68 8.59
N LEU A 7 -7.96 -6.83 7.37
CA LEU A 7 -7.16 -5.81 6.70
C LEU A 7 -8.08 -4.72 6.13
N ARG A 8 -7.97 -3.50 6.65
CA ARG A 8 -8.68 -2.33 6.09
C ARG A 8 -7.72 -1.50 5.28
N VAL A 9 -8.12 -1.15 4.06
CA VAL A 9 -7.28 -0.44 3.10
C VAL A 9 -7.94 0.86 2.71
N VAL A 10 -7.20 1.96 2.76
CA VAL A 10 -7.64 3.27 2.29
C VAL A 10 -6.61 3.87 1.36
N CYS A 11 -7.06 4.47 0.26
CA CYS A 11 -6.24 5.18 -0.70
C CYS A 11 -6.32 6.69 -0.47
N LEU A 12 -5.20 7.40 -0.59
CA LEU A 12 -5.13 8.85 -0.64
C LEU A 12 -4.88 9.31 -2.07
N ALA A 13 -5.85 9.98 -2.68
CA ALA A 13 -5.77 10.48 -4.04
C ALA A 13 -5.80 12.01 -4.08
N GLY A 14 -4.84 12.61 -4.78
CA GLY A 14 -4.69 14.06 -4.85
C GLY A 14 -3.54 14.46 -5.76
N SER A 15 -3.55 15.70 -6.25
CA SER A 15 -2.45 16.27 -7.05
C SER A 15 -1.11 16.22 -6.29
N SER A 16 0.01 16.30 -7.00
CA SER A 16 1.32 16.48 -6.33
C SER A 16 1.27 17.68 -5.39
N ASP A 17 1.92 17.57 -4.23
CA ASP A 17 1.96 18.62 -3.19
C ASP A 17 0.60 18.96 -2.52
N SER A 18 -0.44 18.11 -2.69
CA SER A 18 -1.74 18.36 -2.06
C SER A 18 -1.80 18.11 -0.54
N GLY A 19 -0.71 17.70 0.10
CA GLY A 19 -0.68 17.36 1.53
C GLY A 19 -0.93 15.88 1.86
N LYS A 20 -0.95 14.97 0.87
CA LYS A 20 -1.11 13.51 1.10
C LYS A 20 -0.11 12.96 2.12
N THR A 21 1.18 13.25 1.93
CA THR A 21 2.23 12.76 2.84
C THR A 21 1.99 13.24 4.27
N THR A 22 1.62 14.51 4.44
CA THR A 22 1.30 15.09 5.74
C THR A 22 0.11 14.40 6.39
N LEU A 23 -0.93 14.04 5.61
CA LEU A 23 -2.06 13.28 6.13
C LEU A 23 -1.65 11.85 6.53
N VAL A 24 -0.78 11.18 5.76
CA VAL A 24 -0.23 9.87 6.14
C VAL A 24 0.50 9.95 7.49
N GLU A 25 1.36 10.95 7.67
CA GLU A 25 2.13 11.17 8.90
C GLU A 25 1.23 11.39 10.13
N GLN A 26 0.02 11.94 9.94
CA GLN A 26 -0.97 12.11 11.01
C GLN A 26 -1.79 10.84 11.27
N LEU A 27 -2.21 10.14 10.22
CA LEU A 27 -3.04 8.94 10.33
C LEU A 27 -2.29 7.74 10.92
N VAL A 28 -1.06 7.48 10.46
CA VAL A 28 -0.28 6.29 10.83
C VAL A 28 -0.11 6.12 12.35
N PRO A 29 0.39 7.11 13.11
CA PRO A 29 0.57 6.94 14.55
C PRO A 29 -0.76 6.71 15.29
N LYS A 30 -1.87 7.27 14.79
CA LYS A 30 -3.20 7.13 15.40
C LYS A 30 -3.88 5.81 15.08
N LEU A 31 -3.74 5.32 13.85
CA LEU A 31 -4.18 3.97 13.49
C LEU A 31 -3.37 2.89 14.21
N ALA A 32 -2.08 3.17 14.49
CA ALA A 32 -1.20 2.25 15.21
C ALA A 32 -1.67 1.97 16.65
N GLU A 33 -2.46 2.86 17.25
CA GLU A 33 -3.11 2.64 18.55
C GLU A 33 -4.16 1.50 18.49
N TYR A 34 -4.61 1.12 17.29
CA TYR A 34 -5.68 0.13 17.08
C TYR A 34 -5.25 -1.14 16.34
N GLY A 35 -4.02 -1.18 15.84
CA GLY A 35 -3.49 -2.35 15.13
C GLY A 35 -2.27 -2.00 14.28
N ARG A 36 -1.65 -3.02 13.68
CA ARG A 36 -0.46 -2.82 12.85
C ARG A 36 -0.82 -2.09 11.56
N VAL A 37 -0.06 -1.03 11.24
CA VAL A 37 -0.29 -0.18 10.07
C VAL A 37 0.86 -0.35 9.08
N ALA A 38 0.53 -0.53 7.81
CA ALA A 38 1.47 -0.46 6.69
C ALA A 38 1.14 0.74 5.79
N THR A 39 2.13 1.22 5.06
CA THR A 39 1.96 2.20 3.99
C THR A 39 2.43 1.61 2.67
N VAL A 40 1.75 1.97 1.58
CA VAL A 40 2.12 1.58 0.22
C VAL A 40 2.16 2.83 -0.64
N LYS A 41 3.26 3.09 -1.33
CA LYS A 41 3.40 4.25 -2.20
C LYS A 41 3.65 3.81 -3.63
N SER A 42 2.84 4.31 -4.55
CA SER A 42 3.10 4.19 -5.98
C SER A 42 4.23 5.14 -6.37
N ILE A 43 5.38 4.59 -6.79
CA ILE A 43 6.51 5.34 -7.34
C ILE A 43 6.54 5.13 -8.85
N HIS A 44 6.75 6.22 -9.61
CA HIS A 44 6.73 6.21 -11.09
C HIS A 44 8.11 6.46 -11.73
N HIS A 45 9.15 6.60 -10.91
CA HIS A 45 10.54 6.75 -11.34
C HIS A 45 11.40 5.65 -10.70
N ASP A 46 12.55 5.37 -11.32
CA ASP A 46 13.50 4.43 -10.75
C ASP A 46 14.11 5.00 -9.46
N ILE A 47 14.34 4.14 -8.48
CA ILE A 47 14.92 4.49 -7.20
C ILE A 47 16.11 3.58 -6.89
N GLU A 48 17.11 4.14 -6.19
CA GLU A 48 18.24 3.40 -5.65
C GLU A 48 18.00 3.20 -4.15
N ILE A 49 17.58 1.99 -3.75
CA ILE A 49 17.10 1.70 -2.38
C ILE A 49 18.26 1.39 -1.44
N ASP A 50 19.34 0.81 -1.96
CA ASP A 50 20.54 0.48 -1.20
C ASP A 50 21.77 1.22 -1.73
N THR A 51 22.88 1.19 -0.99
CA THR A 51 24.06 1.98 -1.34
C THR A 51 24.91 1.28 -2.40
N PRO A 52 25.19 1.92 -3.55
CA PRO A 52 26.05 1.35 -4.58
C PRO A 52 27.39 0.83 -4.04
N GLY A 53 27.74 -0.39 -4.41
CA GLY A 53 28.99 -1.04 -4.03
C GLY A 53 28.97 -1.79 -2.68
N THR A 54 27.92 -1.63 -1.87
CA THR A 54 27.73 -2.42 -0.64
C THR A 54 27.24 -3.84 -0.95
N ASP A 55 27.28 -4.73 0.05
CA ASP A 55 26.97 -6.15 -0.16
C ASP A 55 25.54 -6.39 -0.66
N THR A 56 24.53 -5.72 -0.11
CA THR A 56 23.14 -5.90 -0.58
C THR A 56 22.96 -5.40 -2.01
N HIS A 57 23.62 -4.30 -2.37
CA HIS A 57 23.60 -3.79 -3.73
C HIS A 57 24.27 -4.79 -4.68
N ARG A 58 25.42 -5.34 -4.30
CA ARG A 58 26.13 -6.36 -5.09
C ARG A 58 25.33 -7.65 -5.23
N HIS A 59 24.60 -8.08 -4.20
CA HIS A 59 23.70 -9.24 -4.31
C HIS A 59 22.57 -8.98 -5.32
N ARG A 60 21.94 -7.80 -5.25
CA ARG A 60 20.87 -7.41 -6.17
C ARG A 60 21.38 -7.31 -7.61
N THR A 61 22.50 -6.62 -7.84
CA THR A 61 23.06 -6.48 -9.20
C THR A 61 23.64 -7.78 -9.76
N ALA A 62 24.00 -8.73 -8.90
CA ALA A 62 24.35 -10.10 -9.32
C ALA A 62 23.14 -10.93 -9.78
N GLY A 63 21.91 -10.42 -9.62
CA GLY A 63 20.68 -11.08 -10.09
C GLY A 63 19.92 -11.83 -9.00
N ALA A 64 20.18 -11.56 -7.72
CA ALA A 64 19.30 -12.06 -6.66
C ALA A 64 17.89 -11.50 -6.85
N GLU A 65 16.91 -12.39 -6.98
CA GLU A 65 15.50 -12.03 -7.11
C GLU A 65 14.98 -11.25 -5.89
N THR A 66 15.47 -11.63 -4.71
CA THR A 66 15.13 -10.99 -3.44
C THR A 66 16.39 -10.83 -2.61
N VAL A 67 16.59 -9.63 -2.06
CA VAL A 67 17.67 -9.31 -1.12
C VAL A 67 17.08 -8.85 0.20
N VAL A 68 17.41 -9.56 1.29
CA VAL A 68 16.95 -9.23 2.64
C VAL A 68 18.13 -8.76 3.48
N GLY A 69 18.02 -7.55 4.01
CA GLY A 69 18.94 -7.01 5.02
C GLY A 69 18.30 -7.02 6.39
N ILE A 70 19.05 -7.47 7.41
CA ILE A 70 18.59 -7.56 8.79
C ILE A 70 19.62 -6.87 9.68
N THR A 71 19.17 -5.86 10.43
CA THR A 71 19.92 -5.18 11.49
C THR A 71 19.20 -5.41 12.83
N PRO A 72 19.79 -5.05 13.98
CA PRO A 72 19.10 -5.12 15.27
C PRO A 72 17.77 -4.36 15.34
N GLU A 73 17.60 -3.32 14.52
CA GLU A 73 16.45 -2.39 14.59
C GLU A 73 15.61 -2.36 13.31
N LEU A 74 16.15 -2.82 12.17
CA LEU A 74 15.52 -2.68 10.86
C LEU A 74 15.66 -3.96 10.04
N ILE A 75 14.58 -4.32 9.35
CA ILE A 75 14.60 -5.30 8.26
C ILE A 75 14.16 -4.59 7.00
N PHE A 76 14.86 -4.83 5.89
CA PHE A 76 14.43 -4.43 4.56
C PHE A 76 14.48 -5.60 3.60
N ASP A 77 13.61 -5.54 2.60
CA ASP A 77 13.44 -6.54 1.54
C ASP A 77 13.36 -5.80 0.22
N ILE A 78 14.27 -6.10 -0.71
CA ILE A 78 14.29 -5.56 -2.06
C ILE A 78 13.99 -6.70 -3.02
N SER A 79 12.84 -6.63 -3.70
CA SER A 79 12.45 -7.55 -4.76
C SER A 79 12.62 -6.88 -6.12
N THR A 80 13.22 -7.57 -7.09
CA THR A 80 13.45 -7.03 -8.44
C THR A 80 12.22 -7.13 -9.35
N HIS A 81 11.21 -7.91 -8.94
CA HIS A 81 9.87 -8.00 -9.53
C HIS A 81 8.99 -6.80 -9.11
N GLY A 82 9.18 -5.67 -9.81
CA GLY A 82 8.36 -4.46 -9.63
C GLY A 82 7.08 -4.48 -10.47
N LYS A 83 6.42 -3.32 -10.65
CA LYS A 83 5.17 -3.19 -11.42
C LYS A 83 5.23 -3.70 -12.87
N ARG A 84 6.41 -3.96 -13.44
CA ARG A 84 6.54 -4.48 -14.81
C ARG A 84 6.36 -6.00 -14.89
N ASP A 85 6.67 -6.69 -13.81
CA ASP A 85 6.59 -8.14 -13.71
C ASP A 85 6.25 -8.50 -12.26
N PRO A 86 5.02 -8.17 -11.80
CA PRO A 86 4.64 -8.44 -10.42
C PRO A 86 4.55 -9.95 -10.21
N PRO A 87 4.97 -10.47 -9.05
CA PRO A 87 4.75 -11.87 -8.74
C PRO A 87 3.24 -12.14 -8.77
N SER A 88 2.85 -13.27 -9.38
CA SER A 88 1.46 -13.70 -9.39
C SER A 88 0.89 -13.60 -7.98
N ALA A 89 -0.27 -12.96 -7.85
CA ALA A 89 -1.01 -13.07 -6.61
C ALA A 89 -1.23 -14.57 -6.33
N PRO A 90 -1.30 -14.99 -5.04
CA PRO A 90 -1.75 -16.35 -4.74
C PRO A 90 -3.05 -16.62 -5.54
N ASP A 91 -3.23 -17.86 -6.02
CA ASP A 91 -4.48 -18.28 -6.66
C ASP A 91 -5.67 -17.75 -5.83
N GLY A 92 -6.74 -17.22 -6.46
CA GLY A 92 -7.94 -16.75 -5.73
C GLY A 92 -7.99 -15.27 -5.31
N ASP A 93 -6.96 -14.46 -5.57
CA ASP A 93 -7.01 -13.01 -5.36
C ASP A 93 -7.87 -12.28 -6.42
N ARG A 94 -9.19 -12.27 -6.19
CA ARG A 94 -10.19 -11.68 -7.09
C ARG A 94 -10.30 -10.16 -6.99
N LEU A 95 -9.58 -9.50 -6.06
CA LEU A 95 -9.68 -8.05 -5.86
C LEU A 95 -9.23 -7.28 -7.10
N LEU A 96 -8.25 -7.81 -7.82
CA LEU A 96 -7.59 -7.15 -8.95
C LEU A 96 -7.16 -8.17 -10.02
N GLU A 97 -8.03 -9.12 -10.38
CA GLU A 97 -7.88 -9.87 -11.64
C GLU A 97 -7.93 -8.86 -12.80
N SER A 98 -6.75 -8.39 -13.19
CA SER A 98 -6.59 -7.28 -14.13
C SER A 98 -5.39 -7.57 -14.99
N ASP A 99 -5.48 -7.27 -16.28
CA ASP A 99 -4.32 -7.21 -17.18
C ASP A 99 -3.43 -5.98 -16.86
N ASP A 100 -3.81 -5.14 -15.89
CA ASP A 100 -3.03 -4.01 -15.42
C ASP A 100 -2.00 -4.47 -14.38
N HIS A 101 -0.72 -4.49 -14.78
CA HIS A 101 0.37 -4.92 -13.93
C HIS A 101 0.53 -4.03 -12.67
N GLU A 102 0.08 -2.77 -12.70
CA GLU A 102 0.11 -1.90 -11.52
C GLU A 102 -0.93 -2.35 -10.48
N LEU A 103 -2.12 -2.73 -10.91
CA LEU A 103 -3.13 -3.30 -10.01
C LEU A 103 -2.70 -4.67 -9.48
N GLN A 104 -2.14 -5.55 -10.32
CA GLN A 104 -1.59 -6.83 -9.87
C GLN A 104 -0.49 -6.65 -8.80
N ALA A 105 0.41 -5.68 -8.98
CA ALA A 105 1.45 -5.36 -8.00
C ALA A 105 0.86 -4.91 -6.66
N LEU A 106 -0.21 -4.11 -6.68
CA LEU A 106 -0.91 -3.69 -5.47
C LEU A 106 -1.57 -4.89 -4.78
N ALA A 107 -2.29 -5.73 -5.53
CA ALA A 107 -2.98 -6.93 -5.01
C ALA A 107 -2.02 -7.84 -4.25
N SER A 108 -0.93 -8.23 -4.93
CA SER A 108 0.11 -9.08 -4.37
C SER A 108 0.75 -8.47 -3.11
N THR A 109 0.92 -7.15 -3.09
CA THR A 109 1.42 -6.41 -1.91
C THR A 109 0.43 -6.47 -0.75
N LEU A 110 -0.87 -6.23 -0.99
CA LEU A 110 -1.91 -6.28 0.04
C LEU A 110 -2.04 -7.69 0.62
N ALA A 111 -2.05 -8.74 -0.22
CA ALA A 111 -2.07 -10.13 0.20
C ALA A 111 -0.85 -10.49 1.09
N ARG A 112 0.34 -9.97 0.76
CA ARG A 112 1.55 -10.14 1.60
C ARG A 112 1.39 -9.44 2.95
N LEU A 113 0.83 -8.22 2.99
CA LEU A 113 0.61 -7.48 4.23
C LEU A 113 -0.46 -8.14 5.10
N GLU A 114 -1.53 -8.66 4.51
CA GLU A 114 -2.56 -9.41 5.24
C GLU A 114 -1.97 -10.65 5.91
N ARG A 115 -1.21 -11.48 5.17
CA ARG A 115 -0.53 -12.66 5.73
C ARG A 115 0.45 -12.30 6.84
N ARG A 116 1.06 -11.12 6.77
CA ARG A 116 1.93 -10.58 7.82
C ARG A 116 1.14 -10.09 9.03
N GLY A 117 -0.19 -9.97 8.97
CA GLY A 117 -1.06 -9.59 10.09
C GLY A 117 -1.17 -8.08 10.31
N TYR A 118 -1.13 -7.29 9.23
CA TYR A 118 -1.47 -5.87 9.30
C TYR A 118 -2.98 -5.68 9.41
N ALA A 119 -3.41 -4.69 10.19
CA ALA A 119 -4.82 -4.33 10.37
C ALA A 119 -5.23 -3.19 9.43
N PHE A 120 -4.29 -2.30 9.10
CA PHE A 120 -4.54 -1.13 8.26
C PHE A 120 -3.46 -0.99 7.19
N VAL A 121 -3.86 -0.56 5.99
CA VAL A 121 -2.95 -0.11 4.93
C VAL A 121 -3.39 1.26 4.43
N VAL A 122 -2.47 2.22 4.45
CA VAL A 122 -2.66 3.53 3.82
C VAL A 122 -1.90 3.54 2.50
N VAL A 123 -2.62 3.65 1.39
CA VAL A 123 -2.06 3.64 0.04
C VAL A 123 -1.97 5.08 -0.47
N GLU A 124 -0.79 5.50 -0.93
CA GLU A 124 -0.57 6.76 -1.64
C GLU A 124 -0.31 6.46 -3.12
N GLY A 125 -1.20 6.90 -4.01
CA GLY A 125 -1.14 6.60 -5.44
C GLY A 125 -2.17 5.54 -5.85
N PHE A 126 -1.88 4.74 -6.88
CA PHE A 126 -2.81 3.71 -7.39
C PHE A 126 -4.24 4.24 -7.63
N THR A 127 -4.38 5.45 -8.18
CA THR A 127 -5.65 6.18 -8.14
C THR A 127 -6.80 5.52 -8.92
N LYS A 128 -6.48 4.55 -9.79
CA LYS A 128 -7.47 3.76 -10.54
C LYS A 128 -7.91 2.50 -9.78
N ALA A 129 -7.26 2.16 -8.66
CA ALA A 129 -7.65 1.01 -7.88
C ALA A 129 -9.07 1.21 -7.32
N PRO A 130 -9.93 0.18 -7.35
CA PRO A 130 -11.28 0.21 -6.80
C PRO A 130 -11.25 0.08 -5.26
N LEU A 131 -10.51 0.97 -4.59
CA LEU A 131 -10.34 0.99 -3.13
C LEU A 131 -11.03 2.21 -2.52
N PRO A 132 -11.54 2.10 -1.27
CA PRO A 132 -12.01 3.26 -0.50
C PRO A 132 -10.96 4.37 -0.52
N THR A 133 -11.36 5.58 -0.92
CA THR A 133 -10.44 6.66 -1.22
C THR A 133 -10.81 7.93 -0.45
N ILE A 134 -9.80 8.56 0.17
CA ILE A 134 -9.87 9.92 0.68
C ILE A 134 -9.27 10.86 -0.37
N LEU A 135 -10.06 11.85 -0.79
CA LEU A 135 -9.60 12.88 -1.73
C LEU A 135 -8.85 13.98 -0.99
N VAL A 136 -7.62 14.28 -1.39
CA VAL A 136 -6.78 15.28 -0.76
C VAL A 136 -6.47 16.39 -1.77
N GLY A 137 -6.97 17.60 -1.49
CA GLY A 137 -6.94 18.74 -2.41
C GLY A 137 -8.01 18.66 -3.51
N ASP A 138 -7.79 19.37 -4.62
CA ASP A 138 -8.82 19.61 -5.64
C ASP A 138 -8.86 18.57 -6.78
N ARG A 139 -8.51 17.32 -6.50
CA ARG A 139 -8.57 16.26 -7.52
C ARG A 139 -10.03 15.98 -7.89
N ASP A 140 -10.28 15.81 -9.19
CA ASP A 140 -11.59 15.41 -9.71
C ASP A 140 -12.02 14.05 -9.13
N PRO A 141 -13.17 13.98 -8.43
CA PRO A 141 -13.80 12.74 -8.00
C PRO A 141 -13.96 11.68 -9.10
N ALA A 142 -14.19 12.08 -10.35
CA ALA A 142 -14.34 11.15 -11.45
C ALA A 142 -13.01 10.48 -11.87
N ALA A 143 -11.87 10.98 -11.39
CA ALA A 143 -10.54 10.47 -11.70
C ALA A 143 -10.04 9.41 -10.70
N VAL A 144 -10.88 8.96 -9.77
CA VAL A 144 -10.57 7.87 -8.85
C VAL A 144 -11.39 6.61 -9.17
N GLY A 145 -10.78 5.44 -9.02
CA GLY A 145 -11.41 4.16 -9.37
C GLY A 145 -12.31 3.56 -8.30
N GLY A 146 -12.22 4.05 -7.05
CA GLY A 146 -12.98 3.52 -5.92
C GLY A 146 -13.92 4.55 -5.28
N GLU A 147 -14.68 4.08 -4.29
CA GLU A 147 -15.62 4.91 -3.53
C GLU A 147 -14.88 6.00 -2.74
N ILE A 148 -15.40 7.22 -2.78
CA ILE A 148 -14.87 8.33 -1.97
C ILE A 148 -15.50 8.26 -0.58
N VAL A 149 -14.68 7.95 0.42
CA VAL A 149 -15.13 7.77 1.81
C VAL A 149 -14.79 8.96 2.71
N GLY A 150 -14.03 9.94 2.21
CA GLY A 150 -13.70 11.15 2.95
C GLY A 150 -12.91 12.15 2.13
N ARG A 151 -12.61 13.29 2.75
CA ARG A 151 -11.78 14.36 2.19
C ARG A 151 -10.67 14.74 3.16
N GLY A 152 -9.53 15.17 2.63
CA GLY A 152 -8.39 15.64 3.42
C GLY A 152 -8.67 16.91 4.23
N THR A 153 -9.81 17.56 4.01
CA THR A 153 -10.32 18.70 4.81
C THR A 153 -11.15 18.27 6.01
N ASP A 154 -11.57 17.00 6.07
CA ASP A 154 -12.32 16.46 7.20
C ASP A 154 -11.41 16.39 8.43
N SER A 155 -12.01 16.34 9.62
CA SER A 155 -11.21 16.25 10.83
C SER A 155 -10.47 14.91 10.91
N LEU A 156 -9.32 14.91 11.57
CA LEU A 156 -8.52 13.69 11.74
C LEU A 156 -9.33 12.58 12.42
N ASP A 157 -10.18 12.93 13.40
CA ASP A 157 -11.00 11.96 14.14
C ASP A 157 -12.07 11.32 13.24
N GLU A 158 -12.73 12.08 12.37
CA GLU A 158 -13.70 11.56 11.39
C GLU A 158 -13.04 10.60 10.40
N LEU A 159 -11.83 10.94 9.92
CA LEU A 159 -11.07 10.09 9.00
C LEU A 159 -10.63 8.78 9.68
N LEU A 160 -10.20 8.85 10.94
CA LEU A 160 -9.83 7.66 11.72
C LEU A 160 -11.02 6.74 11.95
N GLU A 161 -12.19 7.30 12.31
CA GLU A 161 -13.42 6.53 12.48
C GLU A 161 -13.85 5.86 11.16
N THR A 162 -13.83 6.61 10.06
CA THR A 162 -14.11 6.11 8.72
C THR A 162 -13.19 4.92 8.39
N ILE A 163 -11.87 5.08 8.50
CA ILE A 163 -10.91 4.03 8.18
C ILE A 163 -11.09 2.78 9.05
N ARG A 164 -11.40 2.96 10.34
CA ARG A 164 -11.62 1.85 11.28
C ARG A 164 -12.90 1.07 11.02
N THR A 165 -13.90 1.71 10.42
CA THR A 165 -15.20 1.11 10.15
C THR A 165 -15.35 0.56 8.74
N LEU A 166 -14.35 0.79 7.87
CA LEU A 166 -14.28 0.15 6.56
C LEU A 166 -14.43 -1.37 6.68
N GLU A 167 -15.15 -1.95 5.72
CA GLU A 167 -15.20 -3.39 5.56
C GLU A 167 -13.78 -3.92 5.29
N PRO A 168 -13.36 -4.99 5.97
CA PRO A 168 -12.08 -5.63 5.67
C PRO A 168 -12.03 -6.08 4.22
N GLN A 169 -10.92 -5.78 3.56
CA GLN A 169 -10.65 -6.27 2.21
C GLN A 169 -10.50 -7.78 2.28
N THR A 170 -11.35 -8.50 1.55
CA THR A 170 -11.31 -9.96 1.52
C THR A 170 -10.30 -10.42 0.48
N THR A 171 -9.06 -10.67 0.88
CA THR A 171 -8.05 -11.34 0.05
C THR A 171 -8.04 -12.82 0.43
N LEU A 172 -9.08 -13.58 0.06
CA LEU A 172 -9.18 -14.99 0.48
C LEU A 172 -8.82 -15.99 -0.63
N GLU A 173 -7.76 -16.72 -0.27
CA GLU A 173 -7.28 -18.08 -0.62
C GLU A 173 -6.79 -18.40 -2.02
#